data_AF-A0A7S2I3K8-F1
#
_entry.id   AF-A0A7S2I3K8-F1
#
_cell.length_a   1.000
_cell.length_b   1.000
_cell.length_c   1.000
_cell.angle_alpha   90.00
_cell.angle_beta   90.00
_cell.angle_gamma   90.00
#
_symmetry.space_group_name_H-M   'P 1'
#
loop_
_entity.id
_entity.type
_entity.pdbx_description
1 polymer ?
#
loop_
_entity_poly.entity_id
_entity_poly.type
_entity_poly.pdbx_seq_one_letter_code
_entity_poly.pdbx_strand_id
1 'polypeptide(L)'
;RTPDPLPASYTANFSAAAATWPSGAEFALDDYTTVEAALDAYAAFHASSLMKPSRRSLVFVPNQYGLGNRLRAFKASLLVAMLTSRVFHVRWQDPFPVEALARPERIDWREPDAP
;
A
#
# COMPACT_ATOMS: atom_id res chain seq x y z
N ARG A 1 7.49 10.90 8.89
CA ARG A 1 7.41 9.91 10.00
C ARG A 1 8.10 8.63 9.54
N THR A 2 8.90 7.98 10.38
CA THR A 2 9.45 6.66 10.06
C THR A 2 8.30 5.65 10.09
N PRO A 3 8.11 4.81 9.05
CA PRO A 3 7.06 3.78 9.06
C PRO A 3 7.29 2.83 10.25
N ASP A 4 6.20 2.41 10.88
CA ASP A 4 6.24 1.45 11.99
C ASP A 4 6.83 0.11 11.51
N PRO A 5 7.59 -0.61 12.35
CA PRO A 5 8.14 -1.90 11.97
C PRO A 5 7.02 -2.93 11.71
N LEU A 6 7.12 -3.65 10.59
CA LEU A 6 6.19 -4.72 10.21
C LEU A 6 6.22 -5.86 11.25
N PRO A 7 5.09 -6.56 11.49
CA PRO A 7 5.07 -7.72 12.38
C PRO A 7 6.09 -8.79 11.96
N ALA A 8 6.68 -9.49 12.94
CA ALA A 8 7.75 -10.47 12.73
C ALA A 8 7.42 -11.56 11.69
N SER A 9 6.15 -11.97 11.61
CA SER A 9 5.65 -12.94 10.63
C SER A 9 5.73 -12.45 9.18
N TYR A 10 5.72 -11.14 8.97
CA TYR A 10 5.80 -10.53 7.63
C TYR A 10 7.22 -10.07 7.29
N THR A 11 8.07 -9.88 8.30
CA THR A 11 9.42 -9.33 8.11
C THR A 11 10.29 -10.21 7.21
N ALA A 12 10.25 -11.53 7.37
CA ALA A 12 11.08 -12.45 6.57
C ALA A 12 10.69 -12.44 5.08
N ASN A 13 9.40 -12.54 4.77
CA ASN A 13 8.90 -12.50 3.39
C ASN A 13 9.12 -11.12 2.75
N PHE A 14 8.86 -10.06 3.51
CA PHE A 14 9.11 -8.69 3.07
C PHE A 14 10.60 -8.45 2.77
N SER A 15 11.50 -8.88 3.66
CA SER A 15 12.94 -8.74 3.47
C SER A 15 13.44 -9.54 2.26
N ALA A 16 12.91 -10.74 2.04
CA ALA A 16 13.24 -11.54 0.85
C ALA A 16 12.77 -10.84 -0.44
N ALA A 17 11.54 -10.33 -0.48
CA ALA A 17 11.00 -9.59 -1.62
C ALA A 17 11.76 -8.27 -1.88
N ALA A 18 12.07 -7.52 -0.82
CA ALA A 18 12.83 -6.28 -0.88
C ALA A 18 14.28 -6.50 -1.35
N ALA A 19 14.92 -7.60 -0.94
CA ALA A 19 16.26 -7.96 -1.39
C ALA A 19 16.32 -8.28 -2.89
N THR A 20 15.21 -8.76 -3.46
CA THR A 20 15.09 -9.02 -4.90
C THR A 20 14.61 -7.83 -5.72
N TRP A 21 14.13 -6.76 -5.08
CA TRP A 21 13.54 -5.62 -5.78
C TRP A 21 14.63 -4.69 -6.35
N PRO A 22 14.74 -4.54 -7.68
CA PRO A 22 15.72 -3.62 -8.25
C PRO A 22 15.34 -2.17 -7.92
N SER A 23 16.30 -1.40 -7.44
CA SER A 23 16.15 0.05 -7.28
C SER A 23 15.68 0.70 -8.60
N GLY A 24 14.43 1.17 -8.63
CA GLY A 24 13.85 1.87 -9.78
C GLY A 24 12.95 1.03 -10.69
N ALA A 25 12.76 -0.27 -10.40
CA ALA A 25 11.79 -1.10 -11.11
C ALA A 25 10.34 -0.74 -10.75
N GLU A 26 9.47 -0.77 -11.76
CA GLU A 26 8.02 -0.70 -11.61
C GLU A 26 7.48 -2.03 -11.08
N PHE A 27 6.38 -2.00 -10.34
CA PHE A 27 5.69 -3.20 -9.88
C PHE A 27 4.81 -3.79 -10.99
N ALA A 28 5.06 -5.05 -11.34
CA ALA A 28 4.25 -5.80 -12.30
C ALA A 28 3.49 -6.92 -11.57
N LEU A 29 2.16 -6.83 -11.54
CA LEU A 29 1.33 -7.83 -10.86
C LEU A 29 1.44 -9.22 -11.50
N ASP A 30 1.66 -9.26 -12.81
CA ASP A 30 1.67 -10.48 -13.63
C ASP A 30 2.87 -11.40 -13.34
N ASP A 31 3.89 -10.90 -12.63
CA ASP A 31 5.07 -11.67 -12.22
C ASP A 31 4.78 -12.64 -11.06
N TYR A 32 3.60 -12.56 -10.45
CA TYR A 32 3.26 -13.29 -9.23
C TYR A 32 2.12 -14.28 -9.45
N THR A 33 2.35 -15.53 -9.06
CA THR A 33 1.38 -16.63 -9.19
C THR A 33 0.43 -16.76 -8.00
N THR A 34 0.74 -16.11 -6.87
CA THR A 34 -0.09 -16.12 -5.66
C THR A 34 -0.39 -14.72 -5.18
N VAL A 35 -1.56 -14.54 -4.56
CA VAL A 35 -1.99 -13.25 -3.98
C VAL A 35 -1.04 -12.81 -2.87
N GLU A 36 -0.55 -13.73 -2.04
CA GLU A 36 0.37 -13.41 -0.94
C GLU A 36 1.70 -12.89 -1.45
N ALA A 37 2.30 -13.55 -2.46
CA ALA A 37 3.54 -13.09 -3.06
C ALA A 37 3.38 -11.71 -3.71
N ALA A 38 2.27 -11.47 -4.41
CA ALA A 38 1.96 -10.17 -5.00
C ALA A 38 1.82 -9.05 -3.96
N LEU A 39 1.17 -9.33 -2.83
CA LEU A 39 1.01 -8.36 -1.74
C LEU A 39 2.34 -8.05 -1.04
N ASP A 40 3.17 -9.06 -0.80
CA ASP A 40 4.47 -8.88 -0.14
C ASP A 40 5.45 -8.13 -1.07
N ALA A 41 5.44 -8.44 -2.37
CA ALA A 41 6.17 -7.69 -3.39
C ALA A 41 5.70 -6.24 -3.52
N TYR A 42 4.38 -6.01 -3.52
CA TYR A 42 3.83 -4.66 -3.54
C TYR A 42 4.20 -3.87 -2.29
N ALA A 43 4.26 -4.52 -1.13
CA ALA A 43 4.73 -3.88 0.10
C ALA A 43 6.19 -3.42 -0.01
N ALA A 44 7.07 -4.24 -0.56
CA ALA A 44 8.47 -3.87 -0.80
C ALA A 44 8.59 -2.70 -1.80
N PHE A 45 7.83 -2.76 -2.90
CA PHE A 45 7.72 -1.65 -3.86
C PHE A 45 7.24 -0.36 -3.20
N HIS A 46 6.19 -0.44 -2.38
CA HIS A 46 5.55 0.69 -1.70
C HIS A 46 6.56 1.37 -0.76
N ALA A 47 7.21 0.60 0.12
CA ALA A 47 8.21 1.09 1.05
C ALA A 47 9.42 1.73 0.33
N SER A 48 9.92 1.09 -0.74
CA SER A 48 11.06 1.64 -1.49
C SER A 48 10.73 2.90 -2.29
N SER A 49 9.45 3.09 -2.67
CA SER A 49 9.02 4.19 -3.53
C SER A 49 8.42 5.37 -2.78
N LEU A 50 8.00 5.18 -1.52
CA LEU A 50 7.55 6.24 -0.61
C LEU A 50 8.54 7.42 -0.53
N MET A 51 9.84 7.11 -0.48
CA MET A 51 10.91 8.10 -0.33
C MET A 51 11.41 8.69 -1.66
N LYS A 52 10.88 8.24 -2.80
CA LYS A 52 11.34 8.71 -4.12
C LYS A 52 10.67 10.03 -4.51
N PRO A 53 11.42 11.01 -5.07
CA PRO A 53 10.85 12.26 -5.58
C PRO A 53 9.94 12.06 -6.80
N SER A 54 10.26 11.07 -7.64
CA SER A 54 9.55 10.77 -8.89
C SER A 54 8.37 9.79 -8.71
N ARG A 55 7.91 9.56 -7.47
CA ARG A 55 6.88 8.57 -7.20
C ARG A 55 5.56 8.93 -7.88
N ARG A 56 4.89 7.92 -8.45
CA ARG A 56 3.50 8.02 -8.89
C ARG A 56 2.60 7.53 -7.75
N SER A 57 1.66 8.36 -7.31
CA SER A 57 0.73 8.03 -6.23
C SER A 57 -0.70 7.82 -6.75
N LEU A 58 -1.47 7.02 -6.01
CA LEU A 58 -2.92 6.94 -6.10
C LEU A 58 -3.48 7.22 -4.70
N VAL A 59 -4.34 8.23 -4.59
CA VAL A 59 -4.99 8.60 -3.32
C VAL A 59 -6.44 8.14 -3.36
N PHE A 60 -6.80 7.21 -2.48
CA PHE A 60 -8.19 6.85 -2.24
C PHE A 60 -8.83 7.86 -1.28
N VAL A 61 -9.92 8.48 -1.74
CA VAL A 61 -10.78 9.35 -0.92
C VAL A 61 -12.16 8.69 -0.85
N PRO A 62 -12.64 8.25 0.33
CA PRO A 62 -13.92 7.60 0.44
C PRO A 62 -15.04 8.62 0.21
N ASN A 63 -15.81 8.44 -0.87
CA ASN A 63 -16.97 9.28 -1.21
C ASN A 63 -18.31 8.53 -1.15
N GLN A 64 -18.29 7.24 -0.80
CA GLN A 64 -19.47 6.38 -0.79
C GLN A 64 -20.14 6.36 0.59
N TYR A 65 -21.46 6.23 0.62
CA TYR A 65 -22.21 5.98 1.86
C TYR A 65 -22.06 4.53 2.31
N GLY A 66 -21.90 4.35 3.62
CA GLY A 66 -21.79 3.03 4.28
C GLY A 66 -20.37 2.45 4.27
N LEU A 67 -19.97 1.87 5.41
CA LEU A 67 -18.64 1.31 5.62
C LEU A 67 -18.31 0.19 4.61
N GLY A 68 -19.25 -0.71 4.36
CA GLY A 68 -19.05 -1.84 3.44
C GLY A 68 -18.73 -1.40 2.00
N ASN A 69 -19.38 -0.35 1.51
CA ASN A 69 -19.10 0.20 0.18
C ASN A 69 -17.72 0.83 0.12
N ARG A 70 -17.37 1.65 1.12
CA ARG A 70 -16.04 2.26 1.26
C ARG A 70 -14.94 1.21 1.27
N LEU A 71 -15.12 0.09 1.98
CA LEU A 71 -14.15 -1.01 2.01
C LEU A 71 -14.00 -1.73 0.66
N ARG A 72 -15.10 -1.91 -0.09
CA ARG A 72 -15.03 -2.47 -1.46
C ARG A 72 -14.27 -1.52 -2.39
N ALA A 73 -14.60 -0.24 -2.35
CA ALA A 73 -13.92 0.78 -3.15
C ALA A 73 -12.43 0.88 -2.79
N PHE A 74 -12.09 0.83 -1.49
CA PHE A 74 -10.72 0.78 -1.00
C PHE A 74 -9.93 -0.38 -1.61
N LYS A 75 -10.48 -1.61 -1.55
CA LYS A 75 -9.82 -2.80 -2.12
C LYS A 75 -9.64 -2.69 -3.63
N ALA A 76 -10.65 -2.19 -4.34
CA ALA A 76 -10.56 -1.95 -5.78
C ALA A 76 -9.48 -0.90 -6.12
N SER A 77 -9.42 0.20 -5.36
CA SER A 77 -8.39 1.22 -5.55
C SER A 77 -6.98 0.73 -5.24
N LEU A 78 -6.80 -0.12 -4.22
CA LEU A 78 -5.53 -0.78 -3.96
C LEU A 78 -5.10 -1.66 -5.13
N LEU A 79 -6.00 -2.47 -5.68
CA LEU A 79 -5.70 -3.31 -6.86
C LEU A 79 -5.33 -2.45 -8.08
N VAL A 80 -6.00 -1.32 -8.30
CA VAL A 80 -5.62 -0.37 -9.36
C VAL A 80 -4.23 0.21 -9.11
N ALA A 81 -3.89 0.54 -7.86
CA ALA A 81 -2.55 1.04 -7.53
C ALA A 81 -1.46 -0.01 -7.79
N MET A 82 -1.74 -1.28 -7.50
CA MET A 82 -0.88 -2.42 -7.85
C MET A 82 -0.73 -2.52 -9.37
N LEU A 83 -1.82 -2.62 -10.13
CA LEU A 83 -1.79 -2.75 -11.60
C LEU A 83 -1.12 -1.58 -12.33
N THR A 84 -1.08 -0.40 -11.71
CA THR A 84 -0.53 0.81 -12.33
C THR A 84 0.80 1.27 -11.73
N SER A 85 1.44 0.45 -10.89
CA SER A 85 2.72 0.80 -10.27
C SER A 85 2.67 2.13 -9.49
N ARG A 86 1.61 2.33 -8.71
CA ARG A 86 1.42 3.55 -7.91
C ARG A 86 1.54 3.24 -6.41
N VAL A 87 2.14 4.17 -5.67
CA VAL A 87 2.11 4.16 -4.20
C VAL A 87 0.68 4.48 -3.76
N PHE A 88 0.05 3.52 -3.09
CA PHE A 88 -1.31 3.67 -2.59
C PHE A 88 -1.34 4.48 -1.30
N HIS A 89 -2.18 5.51 -1.28
CA HIS A 89 -2.48 6.32 -0.10
C HIS A 89 -3.97 6.37 0.13
N VAL A 90 -4.34 6.63 1.37
CA VAL A 90 -5.73 6.74 1.82
C VAL A 90 -5.86 8.06 2.56
N ARG A 91 -6.78 8.89 2.09
CA ARG A 91 -7.22 10.07 2.79
C ARG A 91 -8.64 9.81 3.27
N TRP A 92 -8.74 9.30 4.49
CA TRP A 92 -10.03 8.95 5.04
C TRP A 92 -10.70 10.17 5.67
N GLN A 93 -11.92 10.50 5.23
CA GLN A 93 -12.70 11.58 5.82
C GLN A 93 -13.69 11.03 6.86
N ASP A 94 -13.91 11.81 7.92
CA ASP A 94 -14.85 11.53 9.01
C ASP A 94 -16.25 11.08 8.52
N PRO A 95 -16.99 10.28 9.30
CA PRO A 95 -16.89 10.09 10.76
C PRO A 95 -16.29 8.76 11.26
N PHE A 96 -15.62 7.98 10.42
CA PHE A 96 -15.10 6.66 10.82
C PHE A 96 -13.63 6.50 10.44
N PRO A 97 -12.65 7.00 11.23
CA PRO A 97 -11.23 6.88 10.88
C PRO A 97 -10.87 5.42 10.62
N VAL A 98 -10.42 5.10 9.40
CA VAL A 98 -10.09 3.71 9.04
C VAL A 98 -8.91 3.19 9.85
N GLU A 99 -8.07 4.10 10.34
CA GLU A 99 -6.98 3.87 11.29
C GLU A 99 -7.49 3.26 12.61
N ALA A 100 -8.73 3.57 13.01
CA ALA A 100 -9.35 2.99 14.21
C ALA A 100 -9.90 1.58 13.95
N LEU A 101 -10.14 1.23 12.69
CA LEU A 101 -10.72 -0.06 12.29
C LEU A 101 -9.66 -1.05 11.76
N ALA A 102 -8.55 -0.53 11.23
CA ALA A 102 -7.49 -1.31 10.63
C ALA A 102 -6.15 -0.61 10.81
N ARG A 103 -5.15 -1.36 11.28
CA ARG A 103 -3.75 -0.91 11.24
C ARG A 103 -3.14 -1.25 9.89
N PRO A 104 -2.26 -0.40 9.33
CA PRO A 104 -1.44 -0.77 8.20
C PRO A 104 -0.49 -1.92 8.59
N GLU A 105 -0.88 -3.17 8.31
CA GLU A 105 -0.06 -4.35 8.66
C GLU A 105 1.03 -4.66 7.64
N ARG A 106 0.80 -4.33 6.36
CA ARG A 106 1.72 -4.67 5.25
C ARG A 106 2.23 -3.46 4.47
N ILE A 107 1.42 -2.41 4.33
CA ILE A 107 1.79 -1.18 3.63
C ILE A 107 1.39 0.03 4.47
N ASP A 108 2.24 1.06 4.51
CA ASP A 108 1.87 2.33 5.14
C ASP A 108 1.03 3.16 4.17
N TRP A 109 -0.27 2.87 4.12
CA TRP A 109 -1.21 3.54 3.24
C TRP A 109 -1.58 4.96 3.69
N ARG A 110 -1.07 5.44 4.82
CA ARG A 110 -1.38 6.80 5.30
C ARG A 110 -0.81 7.82 4.32
N GLU A 111 -1.53 8.92 4.13
CA GLU A 111 -0.97 10.03 3.37
C GLU A 111 0.19 10.64 4.17
N PRO A 112 1.36 10.87 3.56
CA PRO A 112 2.44 11.58 4.25
C PRO A 112 1.98 13.00 4.58
N ASP A 113 2.31 13.48 5.78
CA ASP A 113 2.08 14.88 6.17
C ASP A 113 2.64 15.81 5.09
N ALA A 114 1.90 16.87 4.74
CA ALA A 114 2.38 17.89 3.82
C ALA A 114 3.72 18.46 4.33
N PRO A 115 4.67 18.78 3.43
CA PRO A 115 6.00 19.26 3.81
C PRO A 115 5.95 20.55 4.64
#